data_AF-A0A7C5RIM7-F1
#
_entry.id   AF-A0A7C5RIM7-F1
#
_cell.length_a   1.000
_cell.length_b   1.000
_cell.length_c   1.000
_cell.angle_alpha   90.00
_cell.angle_beta   90.00
_cell.angle_gamma   90.00
#
_symmetry.space_group_name_H-M   'P 1'
#
loop_
_entity.id
_entity.type
_entity.pdbx_description
1 polymer ?
#
loop_
_entity_poly.entity_id
_entity_poly.type
_entity_poly.pdbx_seq_one_letter_code
_entity_poly.pdbx_strand_id
1 'polypeptide(L)'
;MINSMVKIFKICRELLNKVKRVFSELTKRTSKSKYAGKTITIAIIHFDGQKFDELVRMYKEELKAASIIVGKNIPQELIKEYKNLFRSKDMAFVGKEVLIKGTNVEYAKEFHVNKLRSFEKRKLHILVTEDKKIAWMISQMFPFYCVCPGEPFEETVITAPIPLTKNSDGYYFSKVPYRNQVTLIDLNIDIIRDFSK
;
A
#
# COMPACT_ATOMS: atom_id res chain seq x y z
N MET A 1 -12.40 11.12 54.16
CA MET A 1 -11.44 11.22 53.03
C MET A 1 -11.60 10.14 51.96
N ILE A 2 -11.97 8.90 52.29
CA ILE A 2 -12.07 7.77 51.34
C ILE A 2 -13.13 7.98 50.22
N ASN A 3 -14.28 8.59 50.54
CA ASN A 3 -15.35 8.83 49.56
C ASN A 3 -15.00 9.83 48.45
N SER A 4 -14.07 10.75 48.67
CA SER A 4 -13.65 11.71 47.62
C SER A 4 -12.72 11.06 46.60
N MET A 5 -11.82 10.17 47.01
CA MET A 5 -10.94 9.45 46.08
C MET A 5 -11.72 8.53 45.13
N VAL A 6 -12.74 7.83 45.64
CA VAL A 6 -13.59 6.96 44.80
C VAL A 6 -14.36 7.76 43.73
N LYS A 7 -14.87 8.95 44.09
CA LYS A 7 -15.53 9.86 43.14
C LYS A 7 -14.56 10.35 42.06
N ILE A 8 -13.35 10.76 42.45
CA ILE A 8 -12.31 11.23 41.51
C ILE A 8 -11.93 10.11 40.54
N PHE A 9 -11.75 8.89 41.03
CA PHE A 9 -11.39 7.74 40.19
C PHE A 9 -12.48 7.40 39.16
N LYS A 10 -13.76 7.52 39.54
CA LYS A 10 -14.90 7.29 38.64
C LYS A 10 -14.98 8.36 37.55
N ILE A 11 -14.77 9.63 37.91
CA ILE A 11 -14.73 10.76 36.97
C ILE A 11 -13.56 10.62 35.99
N CYS A 12 -12.36 10.27 36.48
CA CYS A 12 -11.20 10.01 35.64
C CYS A 12 -11.43 8.86 34.66
N ARG A 13 -12.10 7.77 35.09
CA ARG A 13 -12.44 6.63 34.23
C ARG A 13 -13.45 6.99 33.14
N GLU A 14 -14.45 7.82 33.47
CA GLU A 14 -15.43 8.31 32.48
C GLU A 14 -14.79 9.27 31.46
N LEU A 15 -13.88 10.14 31.92
CA LEU A 15 -13.08 11.02 31.04
C LEU A 15 -12.18 10.20 30.12
N LEU A 16 -11.45 9.20 30.63
CA LEU A 16 -10.62 8.30 29.82
C LEU A 16 -11.43 7.55 28.77
N ASN A 17 -12.65 7.10 29.12
CA ASN A 17 -13.52 6.40 28.17
C ASN A 17 -14.09 7.35 27.10
N LYS A 18 -14.42 8.60 27.44
CA LYS A 18 -14.81 9.63 26.47
C LYS A 18 -13.64 9.97 25.53
N VAL A 19 -12.43 10.16 26.07
CA VAL A 19 -11.22 10.42 25.27
C VAL A 19 -10.94 9.25 24.34
N LYS A 20 -11.01 8.00 24.82
CA LYS A 20 -10.86 6.81 23.97
C LYS A 20 -11.90 6.73 22.85
N ARG A 21 -13.16 7.07 23.12
CA ARG A 21 -14.21 7.13 22.08
C ARG A 21 -13.90 8.20 21.03
N VAL A 22 -13.57 9.41 21.46
CA VAL A 22 -13.21 10.51 20.55
C VAL A 22 -11.97 10.17 19.72
N PHE A 23 -10.94 9.56 20.34
CA PHE A 23 -9.76 9.07 19.62
C PHE A 23 -10.11 7.95 18.64
N SER A 24 -11.00 7.03 19.01
CA SER A 24 -11.48 5.96 18.12
C SER A 24 -12.32 6.48 16.95
N GLU A 25 -13.06 7.57 17.15
CA GLU A 25 -13.87 8.22 16.12
C GLU A 25 -13.01 9.09 15.20
N LEU A 26 -11.98 9.75 15.72
CA LEU A 26 -10.95 10.47 14.95
C LEU A 26 -10.12 9.51 14.10
N THR A 27 -9.67 8.38 14.67
CA THR A 27 -8.95 7.32 13.91
C THR A 27 -9.83 6.60 12.90
N LYS A 28 -11.14 6.46 13.16
CA LYS A 28 -12.12 5.98 12.16
C LYS A 28 -12.42 7.02 11.08
N ARG A 29 -12.28 8.32 11.36
CA ARG A 29 -12.47 9.40 10.37
C ARG A 29 -11.26 9.60 9.47
N THR A 30 -10.04 9.34 9.96
CA THR A 30 -8.81 9.38 9.14
C THR A 30 -8.60 8.13 8.28
N SER A 31 -9.34 7.05 8.50
CA SER A 31 -9.29 5.82 7.68
C SER A 31 -10.31 5.78 6.54
N LYS A 32 -11.01 6.88 6.24
CA LYS A 32 -11.66 7.02 4.93
C LYS A 32 -10.56 7.16 3.89
N SER A 33 -10.21 6.02 3.27
CA SER A 33 -9.45 5.94 2.02
C SER A 33 -9.83 7.13 1.14
N LYS A 34 -8.82 7.92 0.76
CA LYS A 34 -8.98 9.13 -0.07
C LYS A 34 -9.42 8.78 -1.51
N TYR A 35 -9.57 7.50 -1.81
CA TYR A 35 -9.98 6.97 -3.11
C TYR A 35 -11.49 6.71 -3.13
N ALA A 36 -12.25 7.75 -3.48
CA ALA A 36 -13.65 7.64 -3.87
C ALA A 36 -13.83 7.04 -5.28
N GLY A 37 -12.75 6.96 -6.07
CA GLY A 37 -12.73 6.38 -7.40
C GLY A 37 -12.84 4.85 -7.37
N LYS A 38 -13.33 4.27 -8.47
CA LYS A 38 -13.35 2.82 -8.70
C LYS A 38 -11.96 2.26 -9.01
N THR A 39 -10.99 3.12 -9.32
CA THR A 39 -9.64 2.74 -9.73
C THR A 39 -8.56 3.43 -8.88
N ILE A 40 -7.44 2.74 -8.68
CA ILE A 40 -6.18 3.28 -8.15
C ILE A 40 -5.13 3.17 -9.24
N THR A 41 -4.52 4.29 -9.60
CA THR A 41 -3.35 4.30 -10.50
C THR A 41 -2.07 4.12 -9.69
N ILE A 42 -1.24 3.15 -10.10
CA ILE A 42 0.08 2.89 -9.53
C ILE A 42 1.13 3.30 -10.56
N ALA A 43 2.19 3.98 -10.12
CA ALA A 43 3.46 4.04 -10.85
C ALA A 43 4.45 3.06 -10.22
N ILE A 44 4.99 2.15 -11.02
CA ILE A 44 6.10 1.28 -10.62
C ILE A 44 7.38 1.82 -11.26
N ILE A 45 8.36 2.17 -10.44
CA ILE A 45 9.65 2.67 -10.87
C ILE A 45 10.64 1.51 -10.98
N HIS A 46 11.16 1.30 -12.19
CA HIS A 46 12.24 0.36 -12.52
C HIS A 46 13.54 1.14 -12.54
N PHE A 47 14.15 1.31 -11.37
CA PHE A 47 15.35 2.10 -11.21
C PHE A 47 16.60 1.23 -11.37
N ASP A 48 17.43 1.53 -12.38
CA ASP A 48 18.64 0.78 -12.72
C ASP A 48 19.91 1.20 -11.95
N GLY A 49 19.73 1.98 -10.89
CA GLY A 49 20.84 2.58 -10.15
C GLY A 49 21.39 3.86 -10.77
N GLN A 50 20.93 4.30 -11.95
CA GLN A 50 21.48 5.45 -12.65
C GLN A 50 20.42 6.53 -12.95
N LYS A 51 20.87 7.79 -12.92
CA LYS A 51 20.13 8.97 -13.44
C LYS A 51 18.67 9.12 -12.95
N PHE A 52 18.45 9.00 -11.64
CA PHE A 52 17.11 9.19 -11.06
C PHE A 52 16.49 10.55 -11.41
N ASP A 53 17.30 11.60 -11.52
CA ASP A 53 16.86 12.93 -11.96
C ASP A 53 16.26 12.92 -13.36
N GLU A 54 16.90 12.21 -14.29
CA GLU A 54 16.44 12.08 -15.67
C GLU A 54 15.13 11.29 -15.71
N LEU A 55 15.03 10.20 -14.93
CA LEU A 55 13.80 9.41 -14.77
C LEU A 55 12.65 10.28 -14.26
N VAL A 56 12.85 11.02 -13.17
CA VAL A 56 11.79 11.87 -12.60
C VAL A 56 11.39 12.99 -13.57
N ARG A 57 12.35 13.56 -14.31
CA ARG A 57 12.06 14.59 -15.31
C ARG A 57 11.28 14.03 -16.49
N MET A 58 11.68 12.87 -17.01
CA MET A 58 11.08 12.23 -18.18
C MET A 58 9.67 11.74 -17.89
N TYR A 59 9.46 11.12 -16.72
CA TYR A 59 8.19 10.49 -16.33
C TYR A 59 7.38 11.32 -15.32
N LYS A 60 7.58 12.63 -15.33
CA LYS A 60 6.99 13.54 -14.33
C LYS A 60 5.46 13.49 -14.32
N GLU A 61 4.85 13.40 -15.49
CA GLU A 61 3.40 13.41 -15.62
C GLU A 61 2.79 12.07 -15.18
N GLU A 62 3.49 10.96 -15.46
CA GLU A 62 3.12 9.64 -14.97
C GLU A 62 3.18 9.57 -13.43
N LEU A 63 4.27 10.04 -12.84
CA LEU A 63 4.44 10.09 -11.39
C LEU A 63 3.42 11.03 -10.72
N LYS A 64 2.99 12.11 -11.40
CA LYS A 64 1.91 12.98 -10.93
C LYS A 64 0.53 12.33 -11.04
N ALA A 65 0.26 11.57 -12.10
CA ALA A 65 -1.01 10.89 -12.31
C ALA A 65 -1.20 9.74 -11.31
N ALA A 66 -0.12 9.02 -10.98
CA ALA A 66 -0.16 7.91 -10.04
C ALA A 66 -0.61 8.35 -8.65
N SER A 67 -1.46 7.53 -8.04
CA SER A 67 -1.93 7.68 -6.66
C SER A 67 -0.98 7.01 -5.67
N ILE A 68 -0.41 5.87 -6.08
CA ILE A 68 0.55 5.07 -5.32
C ILE A 68 1.82 4.91 -6.14
N ILE A 69 2.98 5.03 -5.50
CA ILE A 69 4.28 4.84 -6.16
C ILE A 69 5.03 3.70 -5.50
N VAL A 70 5.44 2.73 -6.30
CA VAL A 70 6.20 1.56 -5.87
C VAL A 70 7.55 1.58 -6.56
N GLY A 71 8.62 1.23 -5.84
CA GLY A 71 9.93 1.09 -6.45
C GLY A 71 10.83 0.17 -5.65
N LYS A 72 11.90 -0.29 -6.29
CA LYS A 72 12.93 -1.14 -5.67
C LYS A 72 14.30 -0.51 -5.84
N ASN A 73 15.15 -0.67 -4.82
CA ASN A 73 16.55 -0.21 -4.80
C ASN A 73 16.74 1.30 -5.02
N ILE A 74 15.73 2.12 -4.74
CA ILE A 74 15.84 3.59 -4.82
C ILE A 74 16.28 4.12 -3.45
N PRO A 75 17.46 4.76 -3.35
CA PRO A 75 17.92 5.34 -2.10
C PRO A 75 16.99 6.43 -1.58
N GLN A 76 16.83 6.51 -0.26
CA GLN A 76 15.89 7.44 0.36
C GLN A 76 16.28 8.91 0.12
N GLU A 77 17.58 9.19 0.03
CA GLU A 77 18.14 10.51 -0.29
C GLU A 77 17.60 11.05 -1.62
N LEU A 78 17.54 10.23 -2.66
CA LEU A 78 17.01 10.63 -3.96
C LEU A 78 15.52 10.97 -3.86
N ILE A 79 14.76 10.22 -3.08
CA ILE A 79 13.32 10.50 -2.86
C ILE A 79 13.14 11.83 -2.12
N LYS A 80 14.04 12.15 -1.18
CA LYS A 80 13.99 13.40 -0.39
C LYS A 80 14.24 14.64 -1.26
N GLU A 81 15.12 14.55 -2.26
CA GLU A 81 15.37 15.64 -3.21
C GLU A 81 14.09 16.03 -3.98
N TYR A 82 13.24 15.05 -4.29
CA TYR A 82 11.97 15.23 -4.99
C TYR A 82 10.75 15.24 -4.07
N LYS A 83 10.91 15.61 -2.79
CA LYS A 83 9.84 15.55 -1.77
C LYS A 83 8.51 16.16 -2.21
N ASN A 84 8.53 17.20 -3.04
CA ASN A 84 7.31 17.88 -3.51
C ASN A 84 6.47 17.01 -4.43
N LEU A 85 7.09 16.22 -5.31
CA LEU A 85 6.41 15.26 -6.19
C LEU A 85 5.76 14.13 -5.38
N PHE A 86 6.52 13.64 -4.39
CA PHE A 86 6.17 12.49 -3.56
C PHE A 86 5.32 12.84 -2.32
N ARG A 87 5.08 14.12 -2.03
CA ARG A 87 4.51 14.58 -0.75
C ARG A 87 3.11 14.03 -0.51
N SER A 88 2.26 14.04 -1.54
CA SER A 88 0.84 13.68 -1.44
C SER A 88 0.54 12.24 -1.83
N LYS A 89 1.57 11.45 -2.16
CA LYS A 89 1.46 10.08 -2.65
C LYS A 89 1.64 9.08 -1.52
N ASP A 90 0.91 7.98 -1.64
CA ASP A 90 1.20 6.75 -0.91
C ASP A 90 2.37 6.06 -1.64
N MET A 91 3.32 5.51 -0.89
CA MET A 91 4.57 5.01 -1.45
C MET A 91 5.09 3.79 -0.73
N ALA A 92 5.71 2.90 -1.50
CA ALA A 92 6.48 1.79 -0.99
C ALA A 92 7.76 1.61 -1.82
N PHE A 93 8.90 1.94 -1.21
CA PHE A 93 10.22 1.67 -1.76
C PHE A 93 10.87 0.56 -0.95
N VAL A 94 11.36 -0.48 -1.63
CA VAL A 94 11.92 -1.69 -1.01
C VAL A 94 13.34 -1.95 -1.49
N GLY A 95 14.09 -2.82 -0.80
CA GLY A 95 15.49 -3.12 -1.09
C GLY A 95 16.31 -3.12 0.20
N LYS A 96 17.51 -2.52 0.17
CA LYS A 96 18.36 -2.37 1.37
C LYS A 96 17.65 -1.67 2.52
N GLU A 97 16.87 -0.65 2.19
CA GLU A 97 16.01 0.07 3.11
C GLU A 97 14.56 -0.02 2.62
N VAL A 98 13.63 -0.04 3.57
CA VAL A 98 12.20 -0.05 3.28
C VAL A 98 11.59 1.27 3.72
N LEU A 99 11.03 2.01 2.77
CA LEU A 99 10.28 3.24 3.00
C LEU A 99 8.81 3.03 2.64
N ILE A 100 7.95 3.02 3.66
CA ILE A 100 6.49 2.99 3.50
C ILE A 100 5.90 4.31 3.96
N LYS A 101 5.00 4.86 3.15
CA LYS A 101 4.24 6.07 3.48
C LYS A 101 2.83 5.96 2.93
N GLY A 102 1.84 6.37 3.73
CA GLY A 102 0.44 6.35 3.32
C GLY A 102 -0.37 5.27 4.03
N THR A 103 -1.62 5.11 3.62
CA THR A 103 -2.57 4.18 4.26
C THR A 103 -3.04 3.06 3.33
N ASN A 104 -2.77 3.18 2.03
CA ASN A 104 -3.26 2.27 1.00
C ASN A 104 -2.19 1.31 0.48
N VAL A 105 -0.96 1.47 0.97
CA VAL A 105 0.18 0.62 0.64
C VAL A 105 0.94 0.20 1.91
N GLU A 106 1.37 -1.05 1.94
CA GLU A 106 2.19 -1.63 3.02
C GLU A 106 3.25 -2.56 2.44
N TYR A 107 4.18 -3.01 3.28
CA TYR A 107 5.18 -4.00 2.91
C TYR A 107 5.14 -5.24 3.79
N ALA A 108 5.31 -6.40 3.14
CA ALA A 108 5.47 -7.69 3.78
C ALA A 108 6.73 -8.40 3.25
N LYS A 109 7.71 -8.56 4.14
CA LYS A 109 8.89 -9.40 3.90
C LYS A 109 8.57 -10.89 3.90
N GLU A 110 7.61 -11.29 4.73
CA GLU A 110 7.29 -12.68 5.04
C GLU A 110 5.77 -12.89 5.11
N PHE A 111 5.34 -14.14 4.89
CA PHE A 111 3.94 -14.54 5.02
C PHE A 111 3.53 -14.70 6.50
N HIS A 112 3.01 -13.62 7.09
CA HIS A 112 2.53 -13.61 8.48
C HIS A 112 1.02 -13.35 8.54
N VAL A 113 0.23 -14.41 8.73
CA VAL A 113 -1.24 -14.37 8.67
C VAL A 113 -1.84 -13.28 9.57
N ASN A 114 -1.42 -13.18 10.83
CA ASN A 114 -1.97 -12.21 11.78
C ASN A 114 -1.73 -10.75 11.33
N LYS A 115 -0.56 -10.48 10.76
CA LYS A 115 -0.21 -9.17 10.21
C LYS A 115 -1.05 -8.87 8.96
N LEU A 116 -1.19 -9.83 8.06
CA LEU A 116 -2.01 -9.69 6.84
C LEU A 116 -3.50 -9.50 7.18
N ARG A 117 -4.05 -10.21 8.17
CA ARG A 117 -5.41 -9.98 8.69
C ARG A 117 -5.58 -8.57 9.26
N SER A 118 -4.54 -8.00 9.87
CA SER A 118 -4.60 -6.60 10.33
C SER A 118 -4.67 -5.61 9.16
N PHE A 119 -4.06 -5.93 8.02
CA PHE A 119 -4.07 -5.11 6.82
C PHE A 119 -5.45 -5.17 6.14
N GLU A 120 -6.06 -6.36 6.12
CA GLU A 120 -7.39 -6.60 5.59
C GLU A 120 -8.44 -5.80 6.35
N LYS A 121 -8.39 -5.84 7.70
CA LYS A 121 -9.28 -5.05 8.56
C LYS A 121 -9.18 -3.54 8.30
N ARG A 122 -8.01 -3.05 7.87
CA ARG A 122 -7.78 -1.65 7.50
C ARG A 122 -8.15 -1.33 6.05
N LYS A 123 -8.59 -2.33 5.27
CA LYS A 123 -8.91 -2.20 3.84
C LYS A 123 -7.70 -1.71 3.03
N LEU A 124 -6.55 -2.32 3.28
CA LEU A 124 -5.36 -2.09 2.46
C LEU A 124 -5.65 -2.41 0.99
N HIS A 125 -5.12 -1.62 0.06
CA HIS A 125 -5.31 -1.85 -1.38
C HIS A 125 -4.13 -2.60 -1.99
N ILE A 126 -2.91 -2.16 -1.67
CA ILE A 126 -1.67 -2.68 -2.25
C ILE A 126 -0.77 -3.19 -1.14
N LEU A 127 -0.23 -4.39 -1.36
CA LEU A 127 0.84 -4.94 -0.54
C LEU A 127 2.08 -5.17 -1.39
N VAL A 128 3.19 -4.58 -1.00
CA VAL A 128 4.48 -4.75 -1.67
C VAL A 128 5.27 -5.86 -0.98
N THR A 129 5.94 -6.70 -1.77
CA THR A 129 6.85 -7.74 -1.28
C THR A 129 8.01 -7.90 -2.25
N GLU A 130 9.10 -8.53 -1.83
CA GLU A 130 10.25 -8.81 -2.70
C GLU A 130 10.28 -10.26 -3.18
N ASP A 131 9.39 -11.10 -2.66
CA ASP A 131 9.29 -12.52 -3.01
C ASP A 131 8.02 -12.79 -3.82
N LYS A 132 8.23 -13.25 -5.07
CA LYS A 132 7.16 -13.60 -6.02
C LYS A 132 6.25 -14.71 -5.48
N LYS A 133 6.79 -15.69 -4.73
CA LYS A 133 6.02 -16.77 -4.13
C LYS A 133 5.11 -16.24 -3.03
N ILE A 134 5.62 -15.32 -2.20
CA ILE A 134 4.82 -14.68 -1.15
C ILE A 134 3.71 -13.84 -1.77
N ALA A 135 4.00 -13.04 -2.82
CA ALA A 135 2.98 -12.27 -3.53
C ALA A 135 1.83 -13.18 -4.02
N TRP A 136 2.19 -14.30 -4.67
CA TRP A 136 1.22 -15.26 -5.16
C TRP A 136 0.37 -15.88 -4.05
N MET A 137 1.01 -16.34 -2.96
CA MET A 137 0.31 -16.93 -1.80
C MET A 137 -0.67 -15.95 -1.15
N ILE A 138 -0.27 -14.68 -0.98
CA ILE A 138 -1.12 -13.67 -0.36
C ILE A 138 -2.36 -13.40 -1.22
N SER A 139 -2.20 -13.29 -2.55
CA SER A 139 -3.30 -13.06 -3.47
C SER A 139 -4.32 -14.21 -3.53
N GLN A 140 -3.99 -15.42 -3.06
CA GLN A 140 -4.97 -16.50 -2.92
C GLN A 140 -5.87 -16.36 -1.69
N MET A 141 -5.41 -15.62 -0.67
CA MET A 141 -6.00 -15.68 0.68
C MET A 141 -6.51 -14.35 1.21
N PHE A 142 -6.06 -13.24 0.62
CA PHE A 142 -6.36 -11.90 1.09
C PHE A 142 -6.76 -10.99 -0.06
N PRO A 143 -7.67 -10.03 0.20
CA PRO A 143 -8.19 -9.12 -0.83
C PRO A 143 -7.23 -7.93 -1.06
N PHE A 144 -5.98 -8.20 -1.42
CA PHE A 144 -5.00 -7.16 -1.78
C PHE A 144 -4.48 -7.40 -3.18
N TYR A 145 -4.14 -6.32 -3.88
CA TYR A 145 -3.19 -6.42 -4.96
C TYR A 145 -1.79 -6.57 -4.38
N CYS A 146 -1.05 -7.60 -4.79
CA CYS A 146 0.35 -7.73 -4.43
C CYS A 146 1.22 -7.25 -5.59
N VAL A 147 2.21 -6.43 -5.25
CA VAL A 147 3.20 -5.92 -6.21
C VAL A 147 4.58 -6.38 -5.73
N CYS A 148 5.27 -7.13 -6.58
CA CYS A 148 6.67 -7.48 -6.40
C CYS A 148 7.49 -6.70 -7.43
N PRO A 149 8.02 -5.51 -7.08
CA PRO A 149 8.79 -4.71 -8.02
C PRO A 149 10.08 -5.45 -8.40
N GLY A 150 10.29 -5.59 -9.70
CA GLY A 150 11.49 -6.17 -10.29
C GLY A 150 12.23 -5.13 -11.14
N GLU A 151 13.48 -5.45 -11.42
CA GLU A 151 14.35 -4.66 -12.26
C GLU A 151 15.12 -5.65 -13.15
N PRO A 152 14.78 -5.76 -14.46
CA PRO A 152 13.92 -4.87 -15.25
C PRO A 152 12.39 -5.10 -15.07
N PHE A 153 11.53 -4.36 -15.79
CA PHE A 153 10.05 -4.45 -15.66
C PHE A 153 9.54 -5.88 -15.82
N GLU A 154 10.15 -6.68 -16.67
CA GLU A 154 9.82 -8.08 -16.92
C GLU A 154 9.88 -8.94 -15.65
N GLU A 155 10.65 -8.51 -14.65
CA GLU A 155 10.72 -9.20 -13.37
C GLU A 155 9.64 -8.76 -12.38
N THR A 156 8.91 -7.68 -12.69
CA THR A 156 7.83 -7.17 -11.86
C THR A 156 6.63 -8.10 -11.94
N VAL A 157 6.17 -8.55 -10.78
CA VAL A 157 4.97 -9.40 -10.68
C VAL A 157 3.86 -8.62 -9.97
N ILE A 158 2.67 -8.67 -10.55
CA ILE A 158 1.47 -8.10 -9.95
C ILE A 158 0.41 -9.18 -9.91
N THR A 159 -0.06 -9.49 -8.71
CA THR A 159 -1.09 -10.50 -8.51
C THR A 159 -2.35 -9.84 -7.97
N ALA A 160 -3.47 -10.12 -8.66
CA ALA A 160 -4.79 -9.71 -8.21
C ALA A 160 -5.32 -10.71 -7.18
N PRO A 161 -6.13 -10.27 -6.21
CA PRO A 161 -6.80 -11.19 -5.31
C PRO A 161 -7.73 -12.11 -6.12
N ILE A 162 -7.59 -13.43 -5.94
CA ILE A 162 -8.40 -14.43 -6.64
C ILE A 162 -9.56 -14.84 -5.73
N PRO A 163 -10.81 -14.91 -6.23
CA PRO A 163 -11.89 -15.49 -5.47
C PRO A 163 -11.57 -16.93 -5.09
N LEU A 164 -11.92 -17.36 -3.88
CA LEU A 164 -12.13 -18.79 -3.58
C LEU A 164 -13.44 -19.30 -4.22
N THR A 165 -13.69 -18.97 -5.49
CA THR A 165 -14.76 -19.59 -6.27
C THR A 165 -14.20 -20.79 -7.00
N LYS A 166 -15.05 -21.82 -7.21
CA LYS A 166 -14.74 -23.11 -7.84
C LYS A 166 -13.92 -23.05 -9.14
N ASN A 167 -13.88 -21.90 -9.82
CA ASN A 167 -13.09 -21.66 -11.02
C ASN A 167 -12.02 -20.61 -10.69
N SER A 168 -10.81 -21.10 -10.43
CA SER A 168 -9.62 -20.31 -10.09
C SER A 168 -8.87 -19.86 -11.33
N ASP A 169 -9.52 -19.08 -12.19
CA ASP A 169 -8.82 -18.46 -13.31
C ASP A 169 -8.09 -17.22 -12.78
N GLY A 170 -6.86 -17.44 -12.31
CA GLY A 170 -5.97 -16.36 -11.92
C GLY A 170 -5.67 -15.48 -13.12
N TYR A 171 -5.98 -14.20 -13.01
CA TYR A 171 -5.55 -13.22 -14.00
C TYR A 171 -4.03 -13.05 -13.92
N TYR A 172 -3.31 -13.78 -14.78
CA TYR A 172 -1.90 -13.53 -15.03
C TYR A 172 -1.82 -12.40 -16.06
N PHE A 173 -1.45 -11.19 -15.61
CA PHE A 173 -1.22 -10.09 -16.53
C PHE A 173 0.10 -10.35 -17.29
N SER A 174 0.01 -11.06 -18.41
CA SER A 174 1.06 -11.12 -19.42
C SER A 174 1.02 -9.83 -20.22
N LYS A 175 2.10 -9.04 -20.22
CA LYS A 175 2.19 -7.85 -21.07
C LYS A 175 3.60 -7.68 -21.65
N VAL A 176 3.62 -7.25 -22.91
CA VAL A 176 4.80 -6.98 -23.73
C VAL A 176 5.64 -5.86 -23.08
N PRO A 177 6.96 -6.07 -22.88
CA PRO A 177 7.81 -5.06 -22.27
C PRO A 177 7.97 -3.86 -23.19
N TYR A 178 7.54 -2.70 -22.72
CA TYR A 178 8.06 -1.43 -23.21
C TYR A 178 9.14 -0.98 -22.25
N ARG A 179 10.27 -0.50 -22.80
CA ARG A 179 11.46 0.02 -22.09
C ARG A 179 11.15 1.32 -21.31
N ASN A 180 10.14 1.31 -20.47
CA ASN A 180 9.77 2.48 -19.68
C ASN A 180 10.26 2.25 -18.26
N GLN A 181 11.14 3.14 -17.78
CA GLN A 181 11.64 3.11 -16.40
C GLN A 181 10.52 3.40 -15.38
N VAL A 182 9.35 3.84 -15.82
CA VAL A 182 8.13 3.96 -15.02
C VAL A 182 6.96 3.30 -15.73
N THR A 183 6.28 2.38 -15.04
CA THR A 183 5.08 1.70 -15.55
C THR A 183 3.85 2.21 -14.80
N LEU A 184 2.83 2.69 -15.54
CA LEU A 184 1.53 3.05 -15.00
C LEU A 184 0.52 1.91 -15.11
N ILE A 185 -0.21 1.66 -14.02
CA ILE A 185 -1.18 0.58 -13.92
C ILE A 185 -2.41 1.06 -13.17
N ASP A 186 -3.57 0.96 -13.81
CA ASP A 186 -4.86 1.22 -13.18
C ASP A 186 -5.45 -0.07 -12.62
N LEU A 187 -5.64 -0.12 -11.32
CA LEU A 187 -6.23 -1.26 -10.61
C LEU A 187 -7.65 -0.96 -10.18
N ASN A 188 -8.56 -1.92 -10.40
CA ASN A 188 -9.97 -1.78 -10.02
C ASN A 188 -10.18 -2.13 -8.54
N ILE A 189 -10.53 -1.14 -7.72
CA ILE A 189 -10.77 -1.31 -6.29
C ILE A 189 -12.07 -2.08 -6.01
N ASP A 190 -13.04 -2.05 -6.93
CA ASP A 190 -14.31 -2.76 -6.73
C ASP A 190 -14.08 -4.27 -6.56
N ILE A 191 -13.04 -4.82 -7.20
CA ILE A 191 -12.58 -6.20 -7.01
C ILE A 191 -12.25 -6.48 -5.54
N ILE A 192 -11.50 -5.59 -4.87
CA ILE A 192 -11.17 -5.73 -3.44
C ILE A 192 -12.43 -5.64 -2.56
N ARG A 193 -13.35 -4.73 -2.91
CA ARG A 193 -14.58 -4.52 -2.15
C ARG A 193 -15.51 -5.71 -2.20
N ASP A 194 -15.58 -6.39 -3.34
CA ASP A 194 -16.40 -7.59 -3.51
C ASP A 194 -15.85 -8.78 -2.70
N PHE A 195 -14.54 -8.84 -2.45
CA PHE A 195 -13.94 -9.85 -1.59
C PHE A 195 -13.97 -9.53 -0.09
N SER A 196 -14.29 -8.29 0.29
CA SER A 196 -14.29 -7.83 1.69
C SER A 196 -15.68 -7.85 2.34
N LYS A 197 -16.71 -8.38 1.66
CA LYS A 197 -18.07 -8.55 2.17
C LYS A 197 -18.20 -9.87 2.92
#